data_AF-A0A103YDG5-F1
#
_entry.id   AF-A0A103YDG5-F1
#
_cell.length_a   1.000
_cell.length_b   1.000
_cell.length_c   1.000
_cell.angle_alpha   90.00
_cell.angle_beta   90.00
_cell.angle_gamma   90.00
#
_symmetry.space_group_name_H-M   'P 1'
#
loop_
_entity.id
_entity.type
_entity.pdbx_description
1 polymer ?
#
loop_
_entity_poly.entity_id
_entity_poly.type
_entity_poly.pdbx_seq_one_letter_code
_entity_poly.pdbx_strand_id
1 'polypeptide(L)'
;MAILSDYEEDDQKQTKATESLKKPFNAVLDSSDPLGFLQTALEFVARETDFFKTDSVIKDVNGLVRTVKEKLDADERTRKEKAASAASNGGADVRADNKRIKEDSSSYRPAQSGSSIKEPEDQKMEESTDDKNGLRAPNKGNGLDMENYSWIQTLQEVTINIPVPSGTKSRFIACEIKKNHLKVGLKGQPPILDVSVLVAFRSSEQDQKSISILLTKQDQMEWWKFLVKGEPEIDTQKVEPENSKLADLDPETRSTVEKMMFDQRQKQMGLPTSDEMQKQDILKKFMAEHPEMDFSRAKIN
;
A
#
# COMPACT_ATOMS: atom_id res chain seq x y z
N MET A 1 71.15 20.24 -43.71
CA MET A 1 70.56 20.98 -42.58
C MET A 1 69.13 21.32 -42.96
N ALA A 2 68.18 20.80 -42.20
CA ALA A 2 66.75 21.04 -42.36
C ALA A 2 66.33 22.12 -41.35
N ILE A 3 65.48 23.07 -41.77
CA ILE A 3 64.61 23.83 -40.89
C ILE A 3 63.23 23.88 -41.56
N LEU A 4 62.31 23.09 -41.01
CA LEU A 4 60.86 23.23 -41.14
C LEU A 4 60.45 24.37 -40.19
N SER A 5 59.66 25.33 -40.67
CA SER A 5 59.02 26.35 -39.82
C SER A 5 57.50 26.20 -39.90
N ASP A 6 56.97 25.84 -38.74
CA ASP A 6 55.68 26.11 -38.13
C ASP A 6 54.40 25.99 -38.96
N TYR A 7 53.73 24.86 -38.72
CA TYR A 7 52.32 24.60 -38.89
C TYR A 7 51.62 25.02 -37.58
N GLU A 8 50.67 25.95 -37.64
CA GLU A 8 49.82 26.32 -36.49
C GLU A 8 48.83 25.16 -36.22
N GLU A 9 48.91 24.55 -35.04
CA GLU A 9 47.90 23.61 -34.53
C GLU A 9 46.71 24.39 -33.93
N ASP A 10 45.51 24.09 -34.44
CA ASP A 10 44.23 24.46 -33.84
C ASP A 10 44.11 23.80 -32.46
N ASP A 11 44.40 24.55 -31.40
CA ASP A 11 44.21 24.10 -30.03
C ASP A 11 42.71 24.09 -29.68
N GLN A 12 42.28 22.91 -29.26
CA GLN A 12 40.90 22.55 -28.95
C GLN A 12 40.27 23.50 -27.93
N LYS A 13 39.08 24.02 -28.26
CA LYS A 13 38.19 24.68 -27.28
C LYS A 13 37.85 23.72 -26.14
N GLN A 14 38.64 23.81 -25.08
CA GLN A 14 38.36 23.25 -23.78
C GLN A 14 37.06 23.88 -23.27
N THR A 15 36.02 23.07 -23.12
CA THR A 15 34.75 23.43 -22.48
C THR A 15 35.03 23.84 -21.04
N LYS A 16 35.07 25.15 -20.78
CA LYS A 16 35.07 25.71 -19.43
C LYS A 16 33.83 25.20 -18.70
N ALA A 17 34.02 24.30 -17.74
CA ALA A 17 33.01 23.94 -16.76
C ALA A 17 32.50 25.22 -16.10
N THR A 18 31.19 25.44 -16.15
CA THR A 18 30.53 26.56 -15.49
C THR A 18 30.69 26.36 -13.98
N GLU A 19 31.57 27.14 -13.35
CA GLU A 19 31.68 27.16 -11.89
C GLU A 19 30.32 27.49 -11.28
N SER A 20 29.79 26.60 -10.43
CA SER A 20 28.55 26.85 -9.71
C SER A 20 28.78 27.99 -8.71
N LEU A 21 28.20 29.17 -8.97
CA LEU A 21 28.19 30.29 -8.03
C LEU A 21 27.42 29.90 -6.76
N LYS A 22 28.14 29.54 -5.69
CA LYS A 22 27.54 29.27 -4.38
C LYS A 22 27.15 30.58 -3.71
N LYS A 23 25.88 30.73 -3.36
CA LYS A 23 25.35 31.93 -2.68
C LYS A 23 24.97 31.60 -1.24
N PRO A 24 25.28 32.47 -0.26
CA PRO A 24 24.96 32.23 1.14
C PRO A 24 23.44 32.32 1.39
N PHE A 25 22.91 31.42 2.21
CA PHE A 25 21.52 31.40 2.67
C PHE A 25 21.49 31.35 4.19
N ASN A 26 20.67 32.20 4.82
CA ASN A 26 20.50 32.23 6.28
C ASN A 26 19.00 32.33 6.61
N ALA A 27 18.50 31.38 7.39
CA ALA A 27 17.12 31.34 7.86
C ALA A 27 17.08 30.63 9.22
N VAL A 28 16.14 31.03 10.08
CA VAL A 28 15.95 30.45 11.42
C VAL A 28 14.71 29.57 11.40
N LEU A 29 14.83 28.34 11.90
CA LEU A 29 13.69 27.44 12.05
C LEU A 29 12.97 27.73 13.38
N ASP A 30 11.77 28.31 13.31
CA ASP A 30 10.84 28.35 14.43
C ASP A 30 10.01 27.06 14.44
N SER A 31 10.00 26.35 15.58
CA SER A 31 9.21 25.12 15.72
C SER A 31 7.70 25.38 15.69
N SER A 32 7.29 26.62 15.96
CA SER A 32 5.88 27.06 15.91
C SER A 32 5.41 27.38 14.49
N ASP A 33 6.34 27.71 13.58
CA ASP A 33 6.06 27.99 12.17
C ASP A 33 7.13 27.37 11.24
N PRO A 34 7.08 26.04 11.02
CA PRO A 34 7.99 25.37 10.12
C PRO A 34 7.74 25.74 8.65
N LEU A 35 6.53 26.20 8.30
CA LEU A 35 6.19 26.57 6.93
C LEU A 35 6.84 27.90 6.54
N GLY A 36 6.94 28.86 7.47
CA GLY A 36 7.66 30.12 7.24
C GLY A 36 9.14 29.92 6.89
N PHE A 37 9.81 28.96 7.54
CA PHE A 37 11.19 28.57 7.18
C PHE A 37 11.27 28.02 5.76
N LEU A 38 10.38 27.08 5.40
CA LEU A 38 10.35 26.47 4.07
C LEU A 38 10.03 27.50 2.97
N GLN A 39 9.09 28.41 3.23
CA GLN A 39 8.78 29.51 2.33
C GLN A 39 10.02 30.36 2.04
N THR A 40 10.74 30.77 3.09
CA THR A 40 11.97 31.58 2.97
C THR A 40 13.04 30.87 2.15
N ALA A 41 13.21 29.56 2.34
CA ALA A 41 14.14 28.75 1.58
C ALA A 41 13.75 28.62 0.09
N LEU A 42 12.46 28.38 -0.18
CA LEU A 42 11.94 28.27 -1.54
C LEU A 42 12.03 29.61 -2.29
N GLU A 43 11.72 30.73 -1.62
CA GLU A 43 11.87 32.08 -2.18
C GLU A 43 13.34 32.40 -2.52
N PHE A 44 14.29 32.01 -1.67
CA PHE A 44 15.71 32.13 -1.98
C PHE A 44 16.09 31.34 -3.24
N VAL A 45 15.65 30.07 -3.34
CA VAL A 45 15.91 29.24 -4.52
C VAL A 45 15.26 29.86 -5.77
N ALA A 46 14.05 30.40 -5.67
CA ALA A 46 13.37 31.07 -6.77
C ALA A 46 14.09 32.34 -7.25
N ARG A 47 14.73 33.07 -6.33
CA ARG A 47 15.48 34.29 -6.66
C ARG A 47 16.83 33.99 -7.28
N GLU A 48 17.50 32.94 -6.81
CA GLU A 48 18.87 32.64 -7.19
C GLU A 48 18.99 31.64 -8.35
N THR A 49 17.90 30.95 -8.72
CA THR A 49 17.90 29.89 -9.73
C THR A 49 16.67 29.93 -10.63
N ASP A 50 16.77 29.30 -11.81
CA ASP A 50 15.63 29.11 -12.71
C ASP A 50 14.78 27.87 -12.36
N PHE A 51 15.01 27.25 -11.19
CA PHE A 51 14.30 26.04 -10.77
C PHE A 51 12.79 26.22 -10.92
N PHE A 52 12.22 27.31 -10.39
CA PHE A 52 10.79 27.60 -10.42
C PHE A 52 10.19 27.92 -11.79
N LYS A 53 11.01 28.01 -12.85
CA LYS A 53 10.55 28.22 -14.23
C LYS A 53 10.20 26.90 -14.94
N THR A 54 10.54 25.75 -14.37
CA THR A 54 10.21 24.45 -14.98
C THR A 54 8.84 23.95 -14.53
N ASP A 55 8.12 23.28 -15.42
CA ASP A 55 6.81 22.68 -15.11
C ASP A 55 6.92 21.49 -14.12
N SER A 56 8.13 20.97 -13.89
CA SER A 56 8.39 19.83 -13.00
C SER A 56 8.55 20.20 -11.52
N VAL A 57 8.70 21.49 -11.17
CA VAL A 57 9.03 21.96 -9.81
C VAL A 57 8.16 21.33 -8.75
N ILE A 58 6.84 21.34 -8.97
CA ILE A 58 5.88 20.82 -8.00
C ILE A 58 6.04 19.31 -7.83
N LYS A 59 6.32 18.58 -8.92
CA LYS A 59 6.58 17.13 -8.88
C LYS A 59 7.89 16.84 -8.14
N ASP A 60 8.94 17.61 -8.41
CA ASP A 60 10.27 17.40 -7.85
C ASP A 60 10.32 17.72 -6.35
N VAL A 61 9.71 18.84 -5.94
CA VAL A 61 9.57 19.22 -4.51
C VAL A 61 8.73 18.18 -3.76
N ASN A 62 7.61 17.73 -4.32
CA ASN A 62 6.79 16.69 -3.68
C ASN A 62 7.52 15.35 -3.58
N GLY A 63 8.31 14.98 -4.60
CA GLY A 63 9.16 13.80 -4.56
C GLY A 63 10.17 13.88 -3.42
N LEU A 64 10.82 15.03 -3.24
CA LEU A 64 11.77 15.26 -2.16
C LEU A 64 11.10 15.17 -0.77
N VAL A 65 9.95 15.81 -0.60
CA VAL A 65 9.17 15.75 0.66
C VAL A 65 8.77 14.31 0.98
N ARG A 66 8.33 13.54 -0.02
CA ARG A 66 7.99 12.13 0.14
C ARG A 66 9.19 11.31 0.60
N THR A 67 10.36 11.47 -0.04
CA THR A 67 11.58 10.77 0.35
C THR A 67 12.02 11.12 1.78
N VAL A 68 11.91 12.38 2.21
CA VAL A 68 12.23 12.79 3.58
C VAL A 68 11.26 12.13 4.58
N LYS A 69 9.95 12.12 4.27
CA LYS A 69 8.94 11.47 5.10
C LYS A 69 9.21 9.97 5.24
N GLU A 70 9.45 9.27 4.14
CA GLU A 70 9.73 7.83 4.12
C GLU A 70 10.99 7.49 4.94
N LYS A 71 12.04 8.33 4.89
CA LYS A 71 13.24 8.17 5.70
C LYS A 71 12.97 8.35 7.19
N LEU A 72 12.19 9.37 7.58
CA LEU A 72 11.83 9.57 8.99
C LEU A 72 11.00 8.42 9.54
N ASP A 73 10.04 7.92 8.77
CA ASP A 73 9.22 6.77 9.15
C ASP A 73 10.08 5.50 9.30
N ALA A 74 11.05 5.28 8.41
CA ALA A 74 11.98 4.15 8.50
C ALA A 74 12.95 4.25 9.70
N ASP A 75 13.46 5.45 9.98
CA ASP A 75 14.31 5.72 11.14
C ASP A 75 13.55 5.55 12.45
N GLU A 76 12.27 5.94 12.50
CA GLU A 76 11.41 5.73 13.67
C GLU A 76 11.14 4.24 13.92
N ARG A 77 10.87 3.46 12.86
CA ARG A 77 10.69 2.00 12.94
C ARG A 77 11.95 1.31 13.46
N THR A 78 13.11 1.62 12.89
CA THR A 78 14.38 1.03 13.34
C THR A 78 14.76 1.46 14.77
N ARG A 79 14.40 2.67 15.21
CA ARG A 79 14.57 3.08 16.63
C ARG A 79 13.64 2.29 17.56
N LYS A 80 12.38 2.05 17.18
CA LYS A 80 11.43 1.26 17.97
C LYS A 80 11.86 -0.21 18.07
N GLU A 81 12.34 -0.81 16.98
CA GLU A 81 12.89 -2.18 16.95
C GLU A 81 14.16 -2.33 17.81
N LYS A 82 15.06 -1.34 17.77
CA LYS A 82 16.27 -1.32 18.63
C LYS A 82 15.92 -1.11 20.10
N ALA A 83 14.90 -0.32 20.41
CA ALA A 83 14.43 -0.12 21.78
C ALA A 83 13.75 -1.39 22.34
N ALA A 84 12.94 -2.09 21.53
CA ALA A 84 12.29 -3.34 21.91
C ALA A 84 13.29 -4.49 22.11
N SER A 85 14.33 -4.58 21.28
CA SER A 85 15.40 -5.58 21.44
C SER A 85 16.39 -5.27 22.58
N ALA A 86 16.55 -4.01 22.97
CA ALA A 86 17.31 -3.64 24.17
C ALA A 86 16.56 -3.96 25.48
N ALA A 87 15.23 -3.91 25.46
CA ALA A 87 14.40 -4.28 26.62
C ALA A 87 14.33 -5.81 26.86
N SER A 88 14.58 -6.64 25.85
CA SER A 88 14.54 -8.11 25.97
C SER A 88 15.86 -8.77 26.41
N ASN A 89 16.98 -8.02 26.49
CA ASN A 89 18.29 -8.56 26.86
C ASN A 89 18.67 -8.38 28.35
N GLY A 90 17.71 -8.01 29.20
CA GLY A 90 17.88 -7.94 30.66
C GLY A 90 17.47 -9.24 31.36
N GLY A 91 18.19 -10.35 31.13
CA GLY A 91 17.95 -11.60 31.86
C GLY A 91 18.82 -12.75 31.37
N ALA A 92 19.97 -12.97 32.00
CA ALA A 92 20.85 -14.11 31.74
C ALA A 92 20.69 -15.19 32.83
N ASP A 93 20.81 -16.44 32.35
CA ASP A 93 21.31 -17.66 33.00
C ASP A 93 20.32 -18.59 33.73
N VAL A 94 20.08 -19.80 33.20
CA VAL A 94 20.65 -21.08 33.73
C VAL A 94 20.67 -22.18 32.64
N ARG A 95 21.89 -22.58 32.29
CA ARG A 95 22.45 -23.91 31.90
C ARG A 95 21.60 -25.10 31.38
N ALA A 96 22.00 -25.55 30.19
CA ALA A 96 22.56 -26.88 29.81
C ALA A 96 22.15 -28.16 30.56
N ASP A 97 21.63 -29.17 29.84
CA ASP A 97 22.34 -30.40 29.39
C ASP A 97 21.34 -31.47 28.90
N ASN A 98 21.55 -32.06 27.71
CA ASN A 98 21.93 -33.47 27.52
C ASN A 98 21.61 -33.98 26.10
N LYS A 99 22.49 -34.87 25.61
CA LYS A 99 22.63 -35.36 24.24
C LYS A 99 22.55 -36.90 24.24
N ARG A 100 22.01 -37.48 23.14
CA ARG A 100 22.15 -38.88 22.61
C ARG A 100 21.29 -39.98 23.28
N ILE A 101 20.74 -41.01 22.60
CA ILE A 101 21.11 -41.78 21.38
C ILE A 101 19.88 -42.60 20.84
N LYS A 102 19.75 -42.68 19.49
CA LYS A 102 19.38 -43.81 18.55
C LYS A 102 18.10 -44.66 18.75
N GLU A 103 17.54 -45.39 17.78
CA GLU A 103 17.51 -45.55 16.30
C GLU A 103 16.42 -46.64 16.08
N ASP A 104 15.54 -46.51 15.08
CA ASP A 104 15.14 -47.59 14.14
C ASP A 104 14.31 -46.95 13.00
N SER A 105 14.89 -46.73 11.81
CA SER A 105 14.78 -47.55 10.59
C SER A 105 13.32 -47.79 10.14
N SER A 106 12.87 -47.41 8.94
CA SER A 106 13.43 -47.82 7.66
C SER A 106 12.82 -47.01 6.48
N SER A 107 13.67 -46.82 5.45
CA SER A 107 13.40 -46.95 3.99
C SER A 107 12.08 -46.37 3.42
N TYR A 108 12.05 -45.40 2.51
CA TYR A 108 12.59 -45.43 1.14
C TYR A 108 12.88 -44.01 0.60
N ARG A 109 13.89 -43.92 -0.28
CA ARG A 109 14.35 -42.79 -1.12
C ARG A 109 14.41 -43.34 -2.58
N PRO A 110 14.81 -42.58 -3.62
CA PRO A 110 14.53 -41.18 -4.04
C PRO A 110 14.33 -41.05 -5.58
N ALA A 111 13.99 -39.84 -6.07
CA ALA A 111 14.56 -39.16 -7.27
C ALA A 111 13.67 -37.94 -7.61
N GLN A 112 14.04 -36.67 -7.38
CA GLN A 112 15.03 -35.81 -8.06
C GLN A 112 14.87 -35.62 -9.57
N SER A 113 14.44 -34.41 -9.95
CA SER A 113 14.90 -33.54 -11.05
C SER A 113 13.80 -32.49 -11.24
N GLY A 114 13.99 -31.16 -11.26
CA GLY A 114 15.15 -30.35 -11.55
C GLY A 114 14.70 -29.23 -12.51
N SER A 115 14.95 -27.97 -12.11
CA SER A 115 15.11 -26.78 -12.98
C SER A 115 13.93 -25.80 -13.22
N SER A 116 14.12 -24.61 -12.62
CA SER A 116 14.12 -23.26 -13.23
C SER A 116 12.81 -22.47 -13.48
N ILE A 117 12.69 -21.42 -12.65
CA ILE A 117 12.27 -20.02 -12.87
C ILE A 117 11.91 -19.63 -14.32
N LYS A 118 10.72 -19.04 -14.49
CA LYS A 118 10.40 -17.85 -15.34
C LYS A 118 8.96 -17.37 -15.06
N GLU A 119 8.81 -16.13 -14.57
CA GLU A 119 7.63 -15.27 -14.81
C GLU A 119 7.98 -14.30 -15.96
N PRO A 120 7.06 -13.46 -16.48
CA PRO A 120 5.74 -13.76 -17.07
C PRO A 120 5.54 -13.05 -18.43
N GLU A 121 4.66 -13.53 -19.32
CA GLU A 121 4.10 -12.71 -20.41
C GLU A 121 2.63 -13.07 -20.66
N ASP A 122 1.78 -12.09 -20.34
CA ASP A 122 0.59 -11.56 -21.02
C ASP A 122 -0.46 -12.45 -21.75
N GLN A 123 -1.72 -12.07 -21.42
CA GLN A 123 -2.95 -12.12 -22.22
C GLN A 123 -3.69 -13.45 -22.41
N LYS A 124 -4.81 -13.59 -21.67
CA LYS A 124 -6.14 -13.71 -22.31
C LYS A 124 -7.29 -13.39 -21.33
N MET A 125 -8.24 -12.63 -21.87
CA MET A 125 -9.57 -12.35 -21.33
C MET A 125 -10.22 -13.59 -20.69
N GLU A 126 -10.66 -13.46 -19.45
CA GLU A 126 -11.76 -14.26 -18.91
C GLU A 126 -12.94 -13.32 -18.66
N GLU A 127 -13.78 -13.21 -19.68
CA GLU A 127 -15.16 -12.78 -19.55
C GLU A 127 -15.90 -13.86 -18.76
N SER A 128 -15.91 -13.74 -17.44
CA SER A 128 -16.74 -14.55 -16.57
C SER A 128 -18.13 -13.92 -16.47
N THR A 129 -18.98 -14.27 -17.43
CA THR A 129 -20.43 -14.12 -17.31
C THR A 129 -20.96 -15.17 -16.33
N ASP A 130 -20.76 -14.94 -15.03
CA ASP A 130 -21.48 -15.69 -13.99
C ASP A 130 -22.75 -14.93 -13.58
N ASP A 131 -23.66 -14.77 -14.55
CA ASP A 131 -24.97 -14.16 -14.37
C ASP A 131 -25.95 -15.15 -13.73
N LYS A 132 -25.82 -15.32 -12.42
CA LYS A 132 -26.89 -15.91 -11.60
C LYS A 132 -27.57 -14.93 -10.66
N ASN A 133 -27.15 -13.66 -10.62
CA ASN A 133 -27.82 -12.64 -9.80
C ASN A 133 -27.69 -11.18 -10.29
N GLY A 134 -27.12 -10.92 -11.47
CA GLY A 134 -26.85 -9.56 -11.98
C GLY A 134 -25.75 -8.80 -11.22
N LEU A 135 -25.08 -9.45 -10.27
CA LEU A 135 -23.92 -8.95 -9.52
C LEU A 135 -22.63 -9.43 -10.17
N ARG A 136 -21.71 -8.51 -10.46
CA ARG A 136 -20.42 -8.80 -11.08
C ARG A 136 -19.36 -9.09 -10.03
N ALA A 137 -18.38 -9.95 -10.37
CA ALA A 137 -17.21 -10.12 -9.53
C ALA A 137 -16.40 -8.80 -9.50
N PRO A 138 -15.90 -8.37 -8.33
CA PRO A 138 -15.04 -7.20 -8.24
C PRO A 138 -13.71 -7.41 -8.98
N ASN A 139 -13.12 -6.32 -9.49
CA ASN A 139 -11.75 -6.33 -10.00
C ASN A 139 -10.73 -6.44 -8.84
N LYS A 140 -9.43 -6.53 -9.15
CA LYS A 140 -8.36 -6.64 -8.14
C LYS A 140 -8.30 -5.48 -7.13
N GLY A 141 -8.91 -4.35 -7.47
CA GLY A 141 -9.02 -3.19 -6.59
C GLY A 141 -10.41 -3.06 -5.96
N ASN A 142 -11.17 -4.15 -5.84
CA ASN A 142 -12.49 -4.20 -5.21
C ASN A 142 -13.56 -3.29 -5.84
N GLY A 143 -13.36 -2.82 -7.06
CA GLY A 143 -14.33 -2.05 -7.83
C GLY A 143 -14.74 -2.80 -9.09
N LEU A 144 -14.96 -2.08 -10.19
CA LEU A 144 -15.40 -2.66 -11.46
C LEU A 144 -14.70 -2.00 -12.65
N ASP A 145 -14.41 -2.83 -13.66
CA ASP A 145 -13.93 -2.37 -14.95
C ASP A 145 -15.13 -2.23 -15.91
N MET A 146 -15.34 -1.03 -16.45
CA MET A 146 -16.36 -0.73 -17.45
C MET A 146 -15.71 -0.34 -18.77
N GLU A 147 -16.53 -0.20 -19.81
CA GLU A 147 -16.06 0.15 -21.15
C GLU A 147 -15.40 1.55 -21.21
N ASN A 148 -15.98 2.51 -20.50
CA ASN A 148 -15.58 3.93 -20.60
C ASN A 148 -14.69 4.41 -19.44
N TYR A 149 -14.60 3.63 -18.36
CA TYR A 149 -13.78 3.92 -17.19
C TYR A 149 -13.66 2.67 -16.31
N SER A 150 -12.69 2.66 -15.40
CA SER A 150 -12.63 1.68 -14.32
C SER A 150 -12.60 2.40 -12.98
N TRP A 151 -12.98 1.69 -11.93
CA TRP A 151 -12.83 2.21 -10.57
C TRP A 151 -12.38 1.10 -9.63
N ILE A 152 -11.66 1.53 -8.60
CA ILE A 152 -11.18 0.70 -7.50
C ILE A 152 -11.55 1.42 -6.20
N GLN A 153 -11.61 0.67 -5.10
CA GLN A 153 -11.97 1.23 -3.81
C GLN A 153 -11.24 0.55 -2.66
N THR A 154 -11.08 1.33 -1.60
CA THR A 154 -10.84 0.87 -0.24
C THR A 154 -12.08 1.20 0.61
N LEU A 155 -12.04 0.90 1.91
CA LEU A 155 -13.10 1.36 2.82
C LEU A 155 -13.18 2.88 2.91
N GLN A 156 -12.07 3.60 2.66
CA GLN A 156 -11.98 5.05 2.85
C GLN A 156 -12.09 5.82 1.55
N GLU A 157 -11.66 5.25 0.43
CA GLU A 157 -11.48 5.98 -0.82
C GLU A 157 -11.95 5.19 -2.04
N VAL A 158 -12.29 5.90 -3.11
CA VAL A 158 -12.59 5.37 -4.44
C VAL A 158 -11.68 6.09 -5.43
N THR A 159 -10.97 5.34 -6.27
CA THR A 159 -10.18 5.89 -7.38
C THR A 159 -10.85 5.51 -8.69
N ILE A 160 -11.16 6.50 -9.51
CA ILE A 160 -11.77 6.33 -10.83
C ILE A 160 -10.72 6.66 -11.88
N ASN A 161 -10.55 5.77 -12.85
CA ASN A 161 -9.62 5.91 -13.96
C ASN A 161 -10.39 5.94 -15.28
N ILE A 162 -10.36 7.09 -15.96
CA ILE A 162 -11.04 7.31 -17.24
C ILE A 162 -9.97 7.34 -18.34
N PRO A 163 -9.90 6.35 -19.25
CA PRO A 163 -9.00 6.41 -20.40
C PRO A 163 -9.37 7.57 -21.32
N VAL A 164 -8.37 8.30 -21.80
CA VAL A 164 -8.54 9.40 -22.77
C VAL A 164 -7.58 9.23 -23.94
N PRO A 165 -7.91 9.77 -25.14
CA PRO A 165 -7.01 9.73 -26.27
C PRO A 165 -5.62 10.29 -25.93
N SER A 166 -4.57 9.63 -26.41
CA SER A 166 -3.19 10.04 -26.14
C SER A 166 -2.95 11.49 -26.58
N GLY A 167 -2.32 12.28 -25.72
CA GLY A 167 -2.06 13.70 -25.97
C GLY A 167 -3.23 14.62 -25.60
N THR A 168 -4.26 14.08 -24.93
CA THR A 168 -5.28 14.89 -24.26
C THR A 168 -4.59 15.74 -23.19
N LYS A 169 -4.66 17.07 -23.37
CA LYS A 169 -4.15 18.04 -22.40
C LYS A 169 -5.27 18.42 -21.43
N SER A 170 -4.92 18.70 -20.18
CA SER A 170 -5.80 19.31 -19.16
C SER A 170 -6.81 20.35 -19.67
N ARG A 171 -6.44 21.26 -20.59
CA ARG A 171 -7.36 22.28 -21.17
C ARG A 171 -8.56 21.73 -21.97
N PHE A 172 -8.49 20.48 -22.40
CA PHE A 172 -9.55 19.79 -23.14
C PHE A 172 -10.42 18.93 -22.22
N ILE A 173 -10.09 18.84 -20.93
CA ILE A 173 -10.87 18.12 -19.93
C ILE A 173 -11.87 19.10 -19.32
N ALA A 174 -13.14 18.71 -19.33
CA ALA A 174 -14.20 19.37 -18.57
C ALA A 174 -14.46 18.57 -17.31
N CYS A 175 -14.07 19.14 -16.16
CA CYS A 175 -14.34 18.59 -14.84
C CYS A 175 -15.14 19.62 -14.04
N GLU A 176 -16.37 19.29 -13.70
CA GLU A 176 -17.25 20.11 -12.88
C GLU A 176 -17.47 19.40 -11.55
N ILE A 177 -17.06 20.04 -10.47
CA ILE A 177 -17.14 19.53 -9.11
C ILE A 177 -18.05 20.45 -8.30
N LYS A 178 -19.15 19.90 -7.80
CA LYS A 178 -20.06 20.53 -6.85
C LYS A 178 -20.10 19.68 -5.58
N LYS A 179 -20.67 20.25 -4.52
CA LYS A 179 -20.75 19.65 -3.18
C LYS A 179 -21.18 18.17 -3.17
N ASN A 180 -22.08 17.78 -4.07
CA ASN A 180 -22.61 16.43 -4.18
C ASN A 180 -22.66 15.94 -5.63
N HIS A 181 -21.84 16.50 -6.53
CA HIS A 181 -21.94 16.20 -7.96
C HIS A 181 -20.59 16.34 -8.64
N LEU A 182 -20.16 15.29 -9.32
CA LEU A 182 -18.94 15.22 -10.09
C LEU A 182 -19.33 14.90 -11.53
N LYS A 183 -18.93 15.75 -12.45
CA LYS A 183 -19.11 15.54 -13.88
C LYS A 183 -17.78 15.65 -14.59
N VAL A 184 -17.38 14.61 -15.29
CA VAL A 184 -16.09 14.54 -15.99
C VAL A 184 -16.27 14.08 -17.42
N GLY A 185 -15.60 14.76 -18.35
CA GLY A 185 -15.57 14.38 -19.76
C GLY A 185 -14.63 15.27 -20.57
N LEU A 186 -14.68 15.12 -21.89
CA LEU A 186 -13.98 16.00 -22.82
C LEU A 186 -14.82 17.23 -23.14
N LYS A 187 -14.17 18.39 -23.24
CA LYS A 187 -14.84 19.65 -23.56
C LYS A 187 -15.51 19.57 -24.93
N GLY A 188 -16.82 19.81 -24.99
CA GLY A 188 -17.62 19.74 -26.21
C GLY A 188 -18.16 18.34 -26.55
N GLN A 189 -17.92 17.33 -25.71
CA GLN A 189 -18.53 16.01 -25.81
C GLN A 189 -19.47 15.73 -24.63
N PRO A 190 -20.36 14.72 -24.73
CA PRO A 190 -21.11 14.23 -23.58
C PRO A 190 -20.17 13.86 -22.42
N PRO A 191 -20.58 14.10 -21.16
CA PRO A 191 -19.80 13.67 -20.00
C PRO A 191 -19.61 12.15 -20.02
N ILE A 192 -18.39 11.71 -19.74
CA ILE A 192 -18.07 10.29 -19.60
C ILE A 192 -18.58 9.79 -18.25
N LEU A 193 -18.55 10.65 -17.23
CA LEU A 193 -18.96 10.34 -15.88
C LEU A 193 -19.81 11.48 -15.30
N ASP A 194 -20.93 11.13 -14.68
CA ASP A 194 -21.85 12.06 -14.00
C ASP A 194 -22.33 11.38 -12.71
N VAL A 195 -21.67 11.70 -11.59
CA VAL A 195 -21.89 11.03 -10.30
C VAL A 195 -22.36 12.03 -9.26
N SER A 196 -23.41 11.69 -8.52
CA SER A 196 -23.83 12.49 -7.37
C SER A 196 -23.03 12.09 -6.11
N VAL A 197 -21.79 12.59 -5.95
CA VAL A 197 -20.88 12.18 -4.86
C VAL A 197 -20.38 13.36 -4.02
N LEU A 198 -20.27 13.13 -2.71
CA LEU A 198 -20.03 14.11 -1.65
C LEU A 198 -18.56 14.15 -1.20
N VAL A 199 -17.60 14.58 -2.05
CA VAL A 199 -16.19 14.25 -1.77
C VAL A 199 -15.13 15.21 -2.34
N ALA A 200 -14.04 15.41 -1.57
CA ALA A 200 -12.82 16.14 -1.90
C ALA A 200 -12.01 15.51 -3.04
N PHE A 201 -11.54 16.35 -3.97
CA PHE A 201 -10.93 15.96 -5.23
C PHE A 201 -9.42 16.20 -5.26
N ARG A 202 -8.66 15.21 -5.73
CA ARG A 202 -7.27 15.38 -6.15
C ARG A 202 -7.09 14.73 -7.53
N SER A 203 -6.95 15.54 -8.58
CA SER A 203 -6.55 15.04 -9.89
C SER A 203 -5.05 14.76 -9.93
N SER A 204 -4.66 13.59 -10.44
CA SER A 204 -3.30 13.34 -10.91
C SER A 204 -3.33 12.98 -12.40
N GLU A 205 -2.77 13.85 -13.24
CA GLU A 205 -2.57 13.58 -14.67
C GLU A 205 -1.30 12.73 -14.78
N GLN A 206 -1.44 11.41 -14.62
CA GLN A 206 -0.28 10.53 -14.45
C GLN A 206 0.41 10.21 -15.80
N ASP A 207 -0.32 10.21 -16.94
CA ASP A 207 0.23 9.70 -18.21
C ASP A 207 -0.30 10.33 -19.54
N GLN A 208 -1.01 11.46 -19.54
CA GLN A 208 -1.65 12.05 -20.76
C GLN A 208 -2.54 11.07 -21.58
N LYS A 209 -2.90 9.93 -20.98
CA LYS A 209 -3.67 8.82 -21.56
C LYS A 209 -4.83 8.38 -20.67
N SER A 210 -4.87 8.85 -19.42
CA SER A 210 -5.99 8.63 -18.53
C SER A 210 -6.14 9.79 -17.53
N ILE A 211 -7.37 9.97 -17.06
CA ILE A 211 -7.74 10.88 -15.99
C ILE A 211 -7.98 10.04 -14.74
N SER A 212 -7.21 10.30 -13.68
CA SER A 212 -7.42 9.67 -12.37
C SER A 212 -8.10 10.63 -11.41
N ILE A 213 -9.17 10.17 -10.79
CA ILE A 213 -9.99 10.92 -9.83
C ILE A 213 -10.03 10.14 -8.53
N LEU A 214 -9.50 10.73 -7.46
CA LEU A 214 -9.60 10.18 -6.11
C LEU A 214 -10.77 10.83 -5.36
N LEU A 215 -11.60 9.99 -4.74
CA LEU A 215 -12.73 10.35 -3.91
C LEU A 215 -12.61 9.71 -2.52
N THR A 216 -12.40 10.49 -1.46
CA THR A 216 -12.61 10.10 -0.05
C THR A 216 -14.09 9.90 0.33
N LYS A 217 -14.52 8.69 0.68
CA LYS A 217 -15.88 8.38 1.11
C LYS A 217 -16.27 9.13 2.40
N GLN A 218 -17.55 9.51 2.48
CA GLN A 218 -18.11 10.08 3.71
C GLN A 218 -18.31 9.01 4.79
N ASP A 219 -18.83 7.84 4.41
CA ASP A 219 -18.88 6.66 5.27
C ASP A 219 -17.65 5.78 4.97
N GLN A 220 -16.73 5.73 5.93
CA GLN A 220 -15.45 5.04 5.81
C GLN A 220 -15.50 3.57 6.23
N MET A 221 -16.70 3.00 6.40
CA MET A 221 -16.90 1.59 6.76
C MET A 221 -17.77 0.83 5.74
N GLU A 222 -18.07 1.42 4.59
CA GLU A 222 -18.95 0.82 3.58
C GLU A 222 -18.23 0.52 2.25
N TRP A 223 -18.43 -0.70 1.73
CA TRP A 223 -18.06 -1.08 0.36
C TRP A 223 -19.16 -0.68 -0.61
N TRP A 224 -18.80 0.11 -1.63
CA TRP A 224 -19.76 0.56 -2.63
C TRP A 224 -20.06 -0.57 -3.61
N LYS A 225 -21.34 -0.80 -3.89
CA LYS A 225 -21.78 -1.79 -4.88
C LYS A 225 -21.70 -1.26 -6.30
N PHE A 226 -21.81 0.04 -6.49
CA PHE A 226 -21.77 0.71 -7.78
C PHE A 226 -21.20 2.13 -7.61
N LEU A 227 -20.69 2.71 -8.70
CA LEU A 227 -20.22 4.10 -8.72
C LEU A 227 -21.37 5.06 -9.04
N VAL A 228 -22.12 4.80 -10.12
CA VAL A 228 -23.31 5.57 -10.49
C VAL A 228 -24.56 4.70 -10.30
N LYS A 229 -25.61 5.27 -9.72
CA LYS A 229 -26.88 4.57 -9.53
C LYS A 229 -27.47 4.17 -10.89
N GLY A 230 -27.78 2.88 -11.06
CA GLY A 230 -28.36 2.32 -12.29
C GLY A 230 -27.33 1.63 -13.20
N GLU A 231 -26.04 1.68 -12.86
CA GLU A 231 -24.99 0.87 -13.48
C GLU A 231 -24.87 -0.52 -12.83
N PRO A 232 -24.12 -1.45 -13.44
CA PRO A 232 -23.89 -2.78 -12.88
C PRO A 232 -23.29 -2.74 -11.47
N GLU A 233 -23.80 -3.62 -10.60
CA GLU A 233 -23.36 -3.74 -9.22
C GLU A 233 -22.31 -4.84 -9.05
N ILE A 234 -21.37 -4.66 -8.12
CA ILE A 234 -20.42 -5.69 -7.71
C ILE A 234 -20.96 -6.53 -6.54
N ASP A 235 -20.53 -7.79 -6.48
CA ASP A 235 -20.72 -8.63 -5.31
C ASP A 235 -19.74 -8.26 -4.20
N THR A 236 -20.20 -7.45 -3.25
CA THR A 236 -19.39 -7.01 -2.10
C THR A 236 -19.00 -8.15 -1.16
N GLN A 237 -19.58 -9.35 -1.29
CA GLN A 237 -19.13 -10.52 -0.51
C GLN A 237 -17.80 -11.08 -1.02
N LYS A 238 -17.42 -10.76 -2.26
CA LYS A 238 -16.17 -11.20 -2.89
C LYS A 238 -15.05 -10.16 -2.79
N VAL A 239 -15.29 -9.05 -2.10
CA VAL A 239 -14.32 -7.99 -1.88
C VAL A 239 -13.28 -8.43 -0.86
N GLU A 240 -12.00 -8.21 -1.16
CA GLU A 240 -10.87 -8.55 -0.30
C GLU A 240 -10.38 -7.29 0.45
N PRO A 241 -10.52 -7.22 1.79
CA PRO A 241 -10.01 -6.10 2.57
C PRO A 241 -8.49 -5.93 2.44
N GLU A 242 -7.95 -4.71 2.49
CA GLU A 242 -6.51 -4.49 2.35
C GLU A 242 -5.66 -5.16 3.45
N ASN A 243 -6.22 -5.34 4.65
CA ASN A 243 -5.55 -6.00 5.78
C ASN A 243 -5.63 -7.54 5.73
N SER A 244 -6.01 -8.14 4.60
CA SER A 244 -6.26 -9.59 4.50
C SER A 244 -5.01 -10.46 4.63
N LYS A 245 -3.82 -9.86 4.61
CA LYS A 245 -2.58 -10.58 4.91
C LYS A 245 -2.31 -10.46 6.40
N LEU A 246 -2.61 -11.52 7.15
CA LEU A 246 -2.19 -11.69 8.54
C LEU A 246 -0.69 -11.41 8.77
N ALA A 247 0.13 -11.56 7.72
CA ALA A 247 1.55 -11.28 7.73
C ALA A 247 1.90 -9.77 7.89
N ASP A 248 1.00 -8.87 7.52
CA ASP A 248 1.22 -7.41 7.56
C ASP A 248 0.74 -6.79 8.90
N LEU A 249 0.07 -7.59 9.74
CA LEU A 249 -0.34 -7.21 11.09
C LEU A 249 0.81 -7.40 12.09
N ASP A 250 0.89 -6.53 13.08
CA ASP A 250 1.80 -6.72 14.21
C ASP A 250 1.47 -8.03 14.97
N PRO A 251 2.44 -8.65 15.67
CA PRO A 251 2.24 -9.97 16.29
C PRO A 251 1.05 -10.06 17.27
N GLU A 252 0.72 -8.97 17.96
CA GLU A 252 -0.35 -8.93 18.96
C GLU A 252 -1.74 -8.87 18.29
N THR A 253 -1.89 -7.96 17.31
CA THR A 253 -3.12 -7.85 16.52
C THR A 253 -3.34 -9.12 15.70
N ARG A 254 -2.28 -9.69 15.11
CA ARG A 254 -2.33 -10.94 14.36
C ARG A 254 -2.85 -12.10 15.21
N SER A 255 -2.31 -12.28 16.42
CA SER A 255 -2.75 -13.35 17.33
C SER A 255 -4.23 -13.21 17.69
N THR A 256 -4.69 -11.98 17.90
CA THR A 256 -6.10 -11.68 18.22
C THR A 256 -7.02 -12.00 17.03
N VAL A 257 -6.64 -11.59 15.82
CA VAL A 257 -7.41 -11.89 14.59
C VAL A 257 -7.41 -13.38 14.28
N GLU A 258 -6.26 -14.07 14.42
CA GLU A 258 -6.15 -15.52 14.24
C GLU A 258 -7.03 -16.29 15.25
N LYS A 259 -7.03 -15.87 16.53
CA LYS A 259 -7.92 -16.43 17.55
C LYS A 259 -9.39 -16.24 17.16
N MET A 260 -9.76 -15.03 16.72
CA MET A 260 -11.12 -14.74 16.32
C MET A 260 -11.57 -15.55 15.11
N MET A 261 -10.69 -15.74 14.11
CA MET A 261 -10.96 -16.60 12.95
C MET A 261 -11.07 -18.08 13.34
N PHE A 262 -10.20 -18.56 14.24
CA PHE A 262 -10.28 -19.92 14.77
C PHE A 262 -11.60 -20.15 15.50
N ASP A 263 -11.97 -19.25 16.42
CA ASP A 263 -13.20 -19.35 17.20
C ASP A 263 -14.45 -19.29 16.32
N GLN A 264 -14.45 -18.44 15.29
CA GLN A 264 -15.55 -18.37 14.34
C GLN A 264 -15.72 -19.70 13.58
N ARG A 265 -14.61 -20.32 13.15
CA ARG A 265 -14.63 -21.62 12.48
C ARG A 265 -15.09 -22.73 13.41
N GLN A 266 -14.59 -22.78 14.66
CA GLN A 266 -15.01 -23.76 15.66
C GLN A 266 -16.50 -23.65 15.95
N LYS A 267 -17.03 -22.42 16.15
CA LYS A 267 -18.47 -22.18 16.36
C LYS A 267 -19.34 -22.67 15.20
N GLN A 268 -18.91 -22.46 13.95
CA GLN A 268 -19.63 -22.97 12.78
C GLN A 268 -19.65 -24.50 12.72
N MET A 269 -18.58 -25.13 13.19
CA MET A 269 -18.48 -26.59 13.28
C MET A 269 -19.08 -27.17 14.58
N GLY A 270 -19.65 -26.34 15.45
CA GLY A 270 -20.16 -26.75 16.76
C GLY A 270 -19.07 -27.27 17.71
N LEU A 271 -17.81 -26.92 17.45
CA LEU A 271 -16.65 -27.33 18.23
C LEU A 271 -16.25 -26.25 19.25
N PRO A 272 -15.49 -26.62 20.31
CA PRO A 272 -15.08 -25.67 21.35
C PRO A 272 -14.20 -24.54 20.81
N THR A 273 -14.47 -23.32 21.26
CA THR A 273 -13.62 -22.14 21.03
C THR A 273 -12.28 -22.26 21.75
N SER A 274 -11.32 -21.41 21.41
CA SER A 274 -9.98 -21.38 22.00
C SER A 274 -10.03 -21.23 23.53
N ASP A 275 -10.94 -20.40 24.05
CA ASP A 275 -11.13 -20.21 25.50
C ASP A 275 -11.75 -21.44 26.17
N GLU A 276 -12.71 -22.11 25.52
CA GLU A 276 -13.31 -23.34 26.01
C GLU A 276 -12.32 -24.50 25.99
N MET A 277 -11.48 -24.57 24.97
CA MET A 277 -10.42 -25.57 24.84
C MET A 277 -9.36 -25.39 25.93
N GLN A 278 -8.94 -24.15 26.21
CA GLN A 278 -8.05 -23.85 27.33
C GLN A 278 -8.68 -24.23 28.68
N LYS A 279 -9.96 -23.91 28.90
CA LYS A 279 -10.67 -24.33 30.12
C LYS A 279 -10.73 -25.85 30.25
N GLN A 280 -11.02 -26.56 29.16
CA GLN A 280 -11.04 -28.03 29.16
C GLN A 280 -9.66 -28.62 29.46
N ASP A 281 -8.58 -28.03 28.93
CA ASP A 281 -7.23 -28.51 29.19
C ASP A 281 -6.77 -28.23 30.62
N ILE A 282 -7.09 -27.06 31.18
CA ILE A 282 -6.86 -26.75 32.59
C ILE A 282 -7.64 -27.73 33.48
N LEU A 283 -8.90 -27.97 33.17
CA LEU A 283 -9.73 -28.90 33.94
C LEU A 283 -9.20 -30.34 33.83
N LYS A 284 -8.81 -30.80 32.64
CA LYS A 284 -8.20 -32.13 32.45
C LYS A 284 -6.91 -32.27 33.26
N LYS A 285 -6.05 -31.25 33.23
CA LYS A 285 -4.81 -31.24 34.02
C LYS A 285 -5.11 -31.29 35.53
N PHE A 286 -6.09 -30.51 35.98
CA PHE A 286 -6.54 -30.51 37.37
C PHE A 286 -7.12 -31.88 37.80
N MET A 287 -7.92 -32.52 36.95
CA MET A 287 -8.45 -33.86 37.20
C MET A 287 -7.34 -34.92 37.24
N ALA A 288 -6.31 -34.80 36.41
CA ALA A 288 -5.17 -35.71 36.40
C ALA A 288 -4.26 -35.54 37.64
N GLU A 289 -4.11 -34.31 38.13
CA GLU A 289 -3.35 -33.99 39.34
C GLU A 289 -4.11 -34.32 40.63
N HIS A 290 -5.45 -34.40 40.55
CA HIS A 290 -6.33 -34.73 41.68
C HIS A 290 -7.27 -35.91 41.38
N PRO A 291 -6.72 -37.14 41.19
CA PRO A 291 -7.51 -38.33 40.87
C PRO A 291 -8.47 -38.76 41.99
N GLU A 292 -8.31 -38.22 43.21
CA GLU A 292 -9.21 -38.46 44.36
C GLU A 292 -10.49 -37.59 44.33
N MET A 293 -10.54 -36.55 43.50
CA MET A 293 -11.73 -35.69 43.37
C MET A 293 -12.68 -36.21 42.28
N ASP A 294 -13.94 -36.49 42.65
CA ASP A 294 -14.99 -36.93 41.74
C ASP A 294 -15.74 -35.72 41.13
N PHE A 295 -15.51 -35.48 39.84
CA PHE A 295 -16.16 -34.42 39.08
C PHE A 295 -17.47 -34.85 38.41
N SER A 296 -17.95 -36.09 38.63
CA SER A 296 -19.16 -36.62 38.00
C SER A 296 -20.44 -35.85 38.35
N ARG A 297 -20.43 -35.09 39.45
CA ARG A 297 -21.54 -34.24 39.91
C ARG A 297 -21.31 -32.74 39.74
N ALA A 298 -20.18 -32.33 39.13
CA ALA A 298 -19.86 -30.93 38.94
C ALA A 298 -20.67 -30.32 37.78
N LYS A 299 -21.37 -29.21 38.02
CA LYS A 299 -21.94 -28.38 36.95
C LYS A 299 -20.84 -27.53 36.34
N ILE A 300 -20.33 -27.97 35.20
CA ILE A 300 -19.37 -27.22 34.39
C ILE A 300 -20.20 -26.48 33.34
N ASN A 301 -20.42 -25.18 33.55
CA ASN A 301 -21.04 -24.28 32.58
C ASN A 301 -19.95 -23.44 31.90
#